data_AF-A0A5M6DKX9-F1
#
_entry.id   AF-A0A5M6DKX9-F1
#
_cell.length_a   1.000
_cell.length_b   1.000
_cell.length_c   1.000
_cell.angle_alpha   90.00
_cell.angle_beta   90.00
_cell.angle_gamma   90.00
#
_symmetry.space_group_name_H-M   'P 1'
#
loop_
_entity.id
_entity.type
_entity.pdbx_description
1 polymer ?
#
loop_
_entity_poly.entity_id
_entity_poly.type
_entity_poly.pdbx_seq_one_letter_code
_entity_poly.pdbx_strand_id
1 'polypeptide(L)'
;MIHCRNLTPNPARPIRPGSESFFFFWQPRAVCGRFTLRTPAAAWAQEFLPLWSEEEIAAAATEYAIAARYNIAPTQSISVIHTEAGASAGSRRQWSLFRWGLVPPWADDLAIGNRMINARSETVHEKNSFRKAFVQRRCLIPADGYFEWMKTPDGKQPYLIERASGGMLAMAGLWEQNKRVSSSGHAIRTCTILTTAANETTATIHDRMPVLLEGDQRDAWLDPQQDDPTALRRLLQPASNDLLKYAPVSRLVNRPGNDSPECVQVIDAPQPSPEKPPPKKPSRKPPTKKTPPTAGDGSQATLFD
;
A
#
# COMPACT_ATOMS: atom_id res chain seq x y z
N MET A 1 -7.08 83.54 -11.05
CA MET A 1 -6.63 82.15 -11.33
C MET A 1 -6.93 81.35 -10.06
N ILE A 2 -8.08 80.67 -9.93
CA ILE A 2 -8.32 79.26 -10.36
C ILE A 2 -7.18 78.37 -9.82
N HIS A 3 -7.32 77.45 -8.86
CA HIS A 3 -8.40 76.52 -8.55
C HIS A 3 -8.32 75.95 -7.11
N CYS A 4 -9.47 75.50 -6.61
CA CYS A 4 -9.70 74.72 -5.38
C CYS A 4 -8.94 73.39 -5.31
N ARG A 5 -8.66 72.89 -4.10
CA ARG A 5 -8.65 71.45 -3.81
C ARG A 5 -9.44 71.12 -2.54
N ASN A 6 -10.19 70.03 -2.67
CA ASN A 6 -11.39 69.68 -1.93
C ASN A 6 -11.12 68.98 -0.59
N LEU A 7 -12.12 69.11 0.29
CA LEU A 7 -12.45 68.18 1.37
C LEU A 7 -12.89 66.81 0.81
N THR A 8 -12.90 65.79 1.70
CA THR A 8 -13.82 64.62 1.80
C THR A 8 -13.06 63.31 2.10
N PRO A 9 -13.73 62.21 2.55
CA PRO A 9 -13.54 61.67 3.90
C PRO A 9 -13.09 60.20 3.85
N ASN A 10 -12.88 59.61 5.03
CA ASN A 10 -12.65 58.18 5.22
C ASN A 10 -13.80 57.32 4.63
N PRO A 11 -13.55 56.35 3.72
CA PRO A 11 -14.53 55.34 3.35
C PRO A 11 -14.17 53.96 3.92
N ALA A 12 -15.09 53.48 4.75
CA ALA A 12 -15.65 52.13 4.86
C ALA A 12 -14.82 50.89 4.42
N ARG A 13 -14.83 49.91 5.33
CA ARG A 13 -14.41 48.51 5.13
C ARG A 13 -15.04 47.87 3.89
N PRO A 14 -14.26 47.12 3.08
CA PRO A 14 -14.82 46.16 2.14
C PRO A 14 -15.15 44.83 2.82
N ILE A 15 -16.27 44.28 2.38
CA ILE A 15 -16.94 43.03 2.73
C ILE A 15 -16.12 41.83 2.21
N ARG A 16 -16.04 40.74 2.99
CA ARG A 16 -15.39 39.48 2.60
C ARG A 16 -16.23 38.74 1.54
N PRO A 17 -15.65 38.30 0.41
CA PRO A 17 -16.21 37.22 -0.40
C PRO A 17 -15.74 35.87 0.13
N GLY A 18 -16.64 34.89 0.10
CA GLY A 18 -16.54 33.58 0.72
C GLY A 18 -15.37 32.72 0.27
N SER A 19 -14.84 31.96 1.21
CA SER A 19 -13.92 30.85 0.99
C SER A 19 -14.65 29.71 0.28
N GLU A 20 -14.55 29.64 -1.05
CA GLU A 20 -14.64 28.35 -1.72
C GLU A 20 -13.33 27.61 -1.46
N SER A 21 -13.32 26.85 -0.38
CA SER A 21 -12.29 25.87 -0.09
C SER A 21 -12.38 24.77 -1.15
N PHE A 22 -11.66 24.94 -2.26
CA PHE A 22 -11.26 23.84 -3.14
C PHE A 22 -10.31 22.93 -2.35
N PHE A 23 -10.88 22.08 -1.50
CA PHE A 23 -10.19 20.90 -1.00
C PHE A 23 -10.01 19.94 -2.17
N PHE A 24 -8.97 20.18 -2.97
CA PHE A 24 -8.36 19.10 -3.72
C PHE A 24 -7.79 18.12 -2.69
N PHE A 25 -8.59 17.11 -2.34
CA PHE A 25 -8.10 15.90 -1.69
C PHE A 25 -7.12 15.21 -2.66
N TRP A 26 -5.86 15.62 -2.63
CA TRP A 26 -4.77 14.81 -3.14
C TRP A 26 -4.60 13.65 -2.16
N GLN A 27 -5.43 12.61 -2.32
CA GLN A 27 -5.06 11.31 -1.79
C GLN A 27 -3.85 10.85 -2.61
N PRO A 28 -2.67 10.62 -1.98
CA PRO A 28 -1.57 9.98 -2.69
C PRO A 28 -2.10 8.65 -3.22
N ARG A 29 -2.16 8.51 -4.55
CA ARG A 29 -2.60 7.27 -5.18
C ARG A 29 -1.68 6.17 -4.71
N ALA A 30 -2.26 5.15 -4.08
CA ALA A 30 -1.55 3.92 -3.79
C ALA A 30 -1.14 3.26 -5.11
N VAL A 31 0.14 2.92 -5.22
CA VAL A 31 0.79 2.26 -6.37
C VAL A 31 1.12 0.83 -5.96
N CYS A 32 1.19 -0.14 -6.86
CA CYS A 32 1.48 -1.54 -6.55
C CYS A 32 0.59 -2.07 -5.40
N GLY A 33 -0.68 -1.68 -5.40
CA GLY A 33 -1.65 -2.11 -4.38
C GLY A 33 -2.19 -3.53 -4.60
N ARG A 34 -1.61 -4.27 -5.55
CA ARG A 34 -1.97 -5.64 -5.86
C ARG A 34 -0.84 -6.39 -6.56
N PHE A 35 -0.63 -7.65 -6.22
CA PHE A 35 0.35 -8.49 -6.92
C PHE A 35 -0.01 -9.97 -6.89
N THR A 36 0.80 -10.79 -7.54
CA THR A 36 0.60 -12.25 -7.62
C THR A 36 1.82 -13.00 -7.11
N LEU A 37 1.58 -14.17 -6.54
CA LEU A 37 2.60 -15.18 -6.25
C LEU A 37 1.99 -16.56 -6.56
N ARG A 38 2.02 -16.92 -7.84
CA ARG A 38 1.37 -18.09 -8.45
C ARG A 38 2.36 -19.23 -8.63
N THR A 39 3.62 -18.89 -8.91
CA THR A 39 4.71 -19.86 -8.99
C THR A 39 4.76 -20.67 -7.69
N PRO A 40 4.89 -22.02 -7.76
CA PRO A 40 4.99 -22.86 -6.57
C PRO A 40 6.19 -22.47 -5.69
N ALA A 41 6.04 -22.64 -4.37
CA ALA A 41 7.08 -22.32 -3.39
C ALA A 41 8.44 -22.95 -3.72
N ALA A 42 8.45 -24.23 -4.09
CA ALA A 42 9.67 -24.94 -4.45
C ALA A 42 10.45 -24.28 -5.59
N ALA A 43 9.76 -23.62 -6.54
CA ALA A 43 10.40 -22.98 -7.68
C ALA A 43 10.88 -21.56 -7.35
N TRP A 44 10.03 -20.72 -6.78
CA TRP A 44 10.45 -19.34 -6.51
C TRP A 44 11.37 -19.23 -5.29
N ALA A 45 11.18 -20.02 -4.23
CA ALA A 45 11.94 -19.83 -2.99
C ALA A 45 13.43 -20.10 -3.19
N GLN A 46 13.79 -21.11 -3.98
CA GLN A 46 15.19 -21.44 -4.26
C GLN A 46 15.95 -20.27 -4.92
N GLU A 47 15.30 -19.47 -5.77
CA GLU A 47 15.89 -18.28 -6.40
C GLU A 47 16.27 -17.21 -5.35
N PHE A 48 15.49 -17.09 -4.28
CA PHE A 48 15.70 -16.06 -3.25
C PHE A 48 16.48 -16.55 -2.04
N LEU A 49 16.53 -17.87 -1.84
CA LEU A 49 17.09 -18.56 -0.68
C LEU A 49 18.13 -19.61 -1.12
N PRO A 50 19.24 -19.21 -1.77
CA PRO A 50 20.18 -20.15 -2.38
C PRO A 50 20.89 -21.07 -1.36
N LEU A 51 20.86 -20.72 -0.07
CA LEU A 51 21.44 -21.50 1.02
C LEU A 51 20.42 -22.40 1.73
N TRP A 52 19.16 -22.41 1.28
CA TRP A 52 18.15 -23.32 1.80
C TRP A 52 18.16 -24.62 1.00
N SER A 53 18.04 -25.75 1.71
CA SER A 53 17.79 -27.05 1.08
C SER A 53 16.35 -27.14 0.58
N GLU A 54 16.10 -28.04 -0.37
CA GLU A 54 14.75 -28.32 -0.87
C GLU A 54 13.81 -28.78 0.26
N GLU A 55 14.33 -29.53 1.24
CA GLU A 55 13.57 -30.00 2.40
C GLU A 55 13.16 -28.84 3.33
N GLU A 56 14.07 -27.88 3.58
CA GLU A 56 13.76 -26.70 4.38
C GLU A 56 12.71 -25.82 3.68
N ILE A 57 12.82 -25.66 2.35
CA ILE A 57 11.83 -24.93 1.55
C ILE A 57 10.47 -25.63 1.60
N ALA A 58 10.44 -26.95 1.42
CA ALA A 58 9.20 -27.73 1.47
C ALA A 58 8.54 -27.64 2.85
N ALA A 59 9.32 -27.80 3.93
CA ALA A 59 8.83 -27.69 5.29
C ALA A 59 8.23 -26.31 5.58
N ALA A 60 8.93 -25.23 5.22
CA ALA A 60 8.42 -23.87 5.39
C ALA A 60 7.18 -23.59 4.54
N ALA A 61 7.14 -24.07 3.29
CA ALA A 61 5.98 -23.94 2.42
C ALA A 61 4.74 -24.63 3.00
N THR A 62 4.91 -25.82 3.59
CA THR A 62 3.83 -26.53 4.30
C THR A 62 3.41 -25.79 5.56
N GLU A 63 4.35 -25.36 6.41
CA GLU A 63 4.06 -24.61 7.64
C GLU A 63 3.27 -23.32 7.36
N TYR A 64 3.69 -22.59 6.32
CA TYR A 64 3.06 -21.34 5.91
C TYR A 64 1.83 -21.52 5.01
N ALA A 65 1.44 -22.77 4.73
CA ALA A 65 0.31 -23.12 3.85
C ALA A 65 0.34 -22.35 2.52
N ILE A 66 1.52 -22.31 1.88
CA ILE A 66 1.72 -21.52 0.67
C ILE A 66 0.96 -22.16 -0.50
N ALA A 67 0.00 -21.40 -1.03
CA ALA A 67 -0.74 -21.72 -2.24
C ALA A 67 -0.51 -20.64 -3.31
N ALA A 68 -0.85 -20.97 -4.56
CA ALA A 68 -0.85 -20.00 -5.64
C ALA A 68 -1.87 -18.89 -5.35
N ARG A 69 -1.42 -17.63 -5.43
CA ARG A 69 -2.25 -16.44 -5.19
C ARG A 69 -2.17 -15.51 -6.39
N TYR A 70 -3.33 -15.20 -6.94
CA TYR A 70 -3.56 -14.44 -8.15
C TYR A 70 -3.96 -12.99 -7.89
N ASN A 71 -4.32 -12.65 -6.64
CA ASN A 71 -4.81 -11.32 -6.29
C ASN A 71 -4.46 -10.90 -4.85
N ILE A 72 -3.16 -10.86 -4.54
CA ILE A 72 -2.66 -10.46 -3.23
C ILE A 72 -2.95 -8.97 -3.01
N ALA A 73 -3.61 -8.66 -1.89
CA ALA A 73 -4.03 -7.32 -1.51
C ALA A 73 -3.40 -6.90 -0.17
N PRO A 74 -3.33 -5.58 0.11
CA PRO A 74 -2.88 -5.07 1.39
C PRO A 74 -3.59 -5.71 2.56
N THR A 75 -2.96 -5.67 3.73
CA THR A 75 -3.41 -6.29 4.99
C THR A 75 -3.29 -7.81 5.03
N GLN A 76 -3.11 -8.49 3.91
CA GLN A 76 -2.86 -9.92 3.93
C GLN A 76 -1.42 -10.22 4.40
N SER A 77 -1.21 -11.42 4.95
CA SER A 77 0.13 -11.95 5.16
C SER A 77 0.74 -12.34 3.81
N ILE A 78 2.00 -11.97 3.59
CA ILE A 78 2.73 -12.23 2.34
C ILE A 78 4.11 -12.82 2.64
N SER A 79 4.63 -13.62 1.70
CA SER A 79 6.00 -14.13 1.76
C SER A 79 7.00 -12.98 1.70
N VAL A 80 7.94 -12.97 2.64
CA VAL A 80 9.00 -11.98 2.75
C VAL A 80 10.33 -12.67 2.96
N ILE A 81 11.32 -12.28 2.15
CA ILE A 81 12.71 -12.72 2.29
C ILE A 81 13.49 -11.61 2.96
N HIS A 82 14.13 -11.88 4.09
CA HIS A 82 14.79 -10.85 4.89
C HIS A 82 16.02 -11.40 5.61
N THR A 83 16.83 -10.50 6.16
CA THR A 83 17.81 -10.83 7.21
C THR A 83 17.22 -10.45 8.57
N GLU A 84 17.62 -11.15 9.63
CA GLU A 84 17.22 -10.78 10.98
C GLU A 84 17.86 -9.46 11.40
N ALA A 85 17.17 -8.69 12.24
CA ALA A 85 17.69 -7.41 12.69
C ALA A 85 18.96 -7.62 13.55
N GLY A 86 20.05 -6.93 13.21
CA GLY A 86 21.35 -7.11 13.89
C GLY A 86 22.14 -8.33 13.41
N ALA A 87 21.76 -8.93 12.29
CA ALA A 87 22.51 -9.98 11.62
C ALA A 87 23.96 -9.56 11.30
N SER A 88 24.90 -10.50 11.45
CA SER A 88 26.31 -10.32 11.07
C SER A 88 26.53 -10.55 9.58
N ALA A 89 27.71 -10.16 9.07
CA ALA A 89 28.15 -10.51 7.73
C ALA A 89 28.00 -12.02 7.46
N GLY A 90 27.48 -12.39 6.29
CA GLY A 90 27.25 -13.79 5.91
C GLY A 90 26.02 -14.44 6.56
N SER A 91 25.18 -13.70 7.29
CA SER A 91 23.94 -14.25 7.83
C SER A 91 23.02 -14.74 6.71
N ARG A 92 22.50 -15.95 6.87
CA ARG A 92 21.59 -16.57 5.91
C ARG A 92 20.25 -15.84 5.87
N ARG A 93 19.77 -15.56 4.65
CA ARG A 93 18.43 -15.02 4.40
C ARG A 93 17.37 -15.94 5.00
N GLN A 94 16.34 -15.34 5.57
CA GLN A 94 15.19 -16.01 6.16
C GLN A 94 13.95 -15.80 5.30
N TRP A 95 13.04 -16.75 5.36
CA TRP A 95 11.69 -16.63 4.82
C TRP A 95 10.69 -16.58 5.96
N SER A 96 9.80 -15.60 5.94
CA SER A 96 8.70 -15.48 6.90
C SER A 96 7.45 -14.88 6.25
N LEU A 97 6.32 -14.98 6.94
CA LEU A 97 5.08 -14.31 6.55
C LEU A 97 4.90 -13.00 7.32
N PHE A 98 4.89 -11.86 6.63
CA PHE A 98 4.62 -10.55 7.23
C PHE A 98 3.29 -9.99 6.72
N ARG A 99 2.60 -9.24 7.58
CA ARG A 99 1.43 -8.48 7.16
C ARG A 99 1.85 -7.32 6.25
N TRP A 100 1.25 -7.21 5.06
CA TRP A 100 1.49 -6.09 4.17
C TRP A 100 0.73 -4.83 4.61
N GLY A 101 1.46 -3.76 4.90
CA GLY A 101 0.98 -2.55 5.55
C GLY A 101 1.77 -2.30 6.83
N LEU A 102 2.87 -1.57 6.70
CA LEU A 102 3.86 -1.41 7.77
C LEU A 102 3.28 -0.66 8.98
N VAL A 103 3.50 -1.20 10.17
CA VAL A 103 3.10 -0.59 11.44
C VAL A 103 4.38 -0.24 12.22
N PRO A 104 4.73 1.05 12.32
CA PRO A 104 5.94 1.49 13.01
C PRO A 104 5.92 1.09 14.50
N PRO A 105 7.07 0.93 15.16
CA PRO A 105 7.13 0.44 16.55
C PRO A 105 6.50 1.35 17.61
N TRP A 106 6.22 2.61 17.27
CA TRP A 106 5.55 3.59 18.15
C TRP A 106 4.03 3.62 17.98
N ALA A 107 3.49 2.95 16.96
CA ALA A 107 2.06 2.96 16.68
C ALA A 107 1.29 2.08 17.69
N ASP A 108 0.11 2.55 18.09
CA ASP A 108 -0.82 1.84 18.99
C ASP A 108 -2.07 1.32 18.24
N ASP A 109 -2.11 1.43 16.91
CA ASP A 109 -3.22 0.96 16.06
C ASP A 109 -2.72 0.29 14.76
N LEU A 110 -3.16 -0.94 14.51
CA LEU A 110 -2.88 -1.70 13.28
C LEU A 110 -3.39 -1.01 12.00
N ALA A 111 -4.45 -0.21 12.10
CA ALA A 111 -5.03 0.49 10.95
C ALA A 111 -4.07 1.53 10.34
N ILE A 112 -3.05 1.97 11.09
CA ILE A 112 -1.97 2.81 10.55
C ILE A 112 -1.31 2.15 9.33
N GLY A 113 -1.18 0.82 9.32
CA GLY A 113 -0.61 0.04 8.22
C GLY A 113 -1.35 0.20 6.88
N ASN A 114 -2.65 0.52 6.90
CA ASN A 114 -3.44 0.73 5.67
C ASN A 114 -2.93 1.92 4.83
N ARG A 115 -2.19 2.85 5.46
CA ARG A 115 -1.58 4.02 4.81
C ARG A 115 -0.09 3.82 4.49
N MET A 116 0.48 2.70 4.91
CA MET A 116 1.92 2.39 4.80
C MET A 116 2.16 1.09 4.04
N ILE A 117 1.28 0.78 3.09
CA ILE A 117 1.44 -0.36 2.19
C ILE A 117 2.62 -0.15 1.24
N ASN A 118 2.94 1.11 0.94
CA ASN A 118 4.14 1.49 0.20
C ASN A 118 4.90 2.63 0.88
N ALA A 119 6.18 2.74 0.54
CA ALA A 119 7.02 3.90 0.84
C ALA A 119 7.70 4.41 -0.43
N ARG A 120 7.85 5.74 -0.55
CA ARG A 120 8.54 6.38 -1.67
C ARG A 120 10.04 6.38 -1.45
N SER A 121 10.78 5.76 -2.36
CA SER A 121 12.23 5.63 -2.28
C SER A 121 12.97 6.96 -2.18
N GLU A 122 12.40 8.02 -2.76
CA GLU A 122 12.96 9.38 -2.74
C GLU A 122 13.08 9.95 -1.32
N THR A 123 12.19 9.55 -0.41
CA THR A 123 12.09 10.15 0.94
C THR A 123 12.16 9.13 2.08
N VAL A 124 12.26 7.84 1.76
CA VAL A 124 12.18 6.74 2.75
C VAL A 124 13.22 6.87 3.87
N HIS A 125 14.40 7.38 3.56
CA HIS A 125 15.51 7.59 4.48
C HIS A 125 15.30 8.76 5.47
N GLU A 126 14.34 9.64 5.22
CA GLU A 126 14.06 10.82 6.05
C GLU A 126 12.88 10.58 7.01
N LYS A 127 11.86 9.84 6.54
CA LYS A 127 10.59 9.69 7.26
C LYS A 127 10.74 8.89 8.54
N ASN A 128 10.21 9.41 9.66
CA ASN A 128 10.21 8.76 10.98
C ASN A 128 9.74 7.28 10.93
N SER A 129 8.72 6.99 10.11
CA SER A 129 8.15 5.65 9.99
C SER A 129 9.06 4.63 9.32
N PHE A 130 10.06 5.07 8.54
CA PHE A 130 10.82 4.18 7.65
C PHE A 130 12.33 4.28 7.85
N ARG A 131 12.89 5.44 8.25
CA ARG A 131 14.35 5.66 8.24
C ARG A 131 15.17 4.62 9.00
N LYS A 132 14.65 4.10 10.11
CA LYS A 132 15.33 3.05 10.90
C LYS A 132 15.25 1.70 10.19
N ALA A 133 14.08 1.36 9.66
CA ALA A 133 13.89 0.13 8.89
C ALA A 133 14.70 0.14 7.59
N PHE A 134 14.85 1.30 6.95
CA PHE A 134 15.66 1.48 5.75
C PHE A 134 17.10 1.01 5.93
N VAL A 135 17.68 1.27 7.10
CA VAL A 135 19.07 0.91 7.42
C VAL A 135 19.21 -0.51 7.99
N GLN A 136 18.18 -1.06 8.65
CA GLN A 136 18.35 -2.27 9.46
C GLN A 136 17.38 -3.42 9.15
N ARG A 137 16.27 -3.14 8.47
CA ARG A 137 15.14 -4.06 8.29
C ARG A 137 14.63 -3.98 6.88
N ARG A 138 15.52 -4.35 5.95
CA ARG A 138 15.24 -4.48 4.52
C ARG A 138 14.75 -5.89 4.22
N CYS A 139 13.92 -6.02 3.20
CA CYS A 139 13.44 -7.29 2.71
C CYS A 139 13.21 -7.28 1.20
N LEU A 140 13.01 -8.46 0.63
CA LEU A 140 12.51 -8.68 -0.72
C LEU A 140 11.13 -9.33 -0.65
N ILE A 141 10.24 -8.90 -1.54
CA ILE A 141 8.91 -9.46 -1.69
C ILE A 141 8.85 -10.12 -3.08
N PRO A 142 8.83 -11.47 -3.15
CA PRO A 142 8.74 -12.20 -4.41
C PRO A 142 7.33 -12.06 -5.01
N ALA A 143 7.27 -11.87 -6.33
CA ALA A 143 6.01 -11.83 -7.08
C ALA A 143 6.24 -12.33 -8.52
N ASP A 144 5.24 -12.93 -9.17
CA ASP A 144 5.34 -13.15 -10.63
C ASP A 144 5.07 -11.84 -11.38
N GLY A 145 4.16 -11.03 -10.82
CA GLY A 145 3.72 -9.77 -11.41
C GLY A 145 2.96 -8.90 -10.42
N TYR A 146 2.75 -7.64 -10.78
CA TYR A 146 1.92 -6.70 -10.04
C TYR A 146 0.85 -6.09 -10.95
N PHE A 147 -0.24 -5.63 -10.37
CA PHE A 147 -1.29 -4.96 -11.14
C PHE A 147 -1.22 -3.45 -10.99
N GLU A 148 -1.51 -2.77 -12.09
CA GLU A 148 -1.79 -1.33 -12.08
C GLU A 148 -3.02 -0.97 -12.90
N TRP A 149 -3.64 0.15 -12.56
CA TRP A 149 -4.89 0.59 -13.19
C TRP A 149 -4.67 1.84 -14.05
N MET A 150 -4.63 1.63 -15.36
CA MET A 150 -4.64 2.72 -16.33
C MET A 150 -6.01 3.40 -16.31
N LYS A 151 -6.01 4.74 -16.32
CA LYS A 151 -7.23 5.52 -16.49
C LYS A 151 -7.59 5.60 -17.97
N THR A 152 -8.83 5.31 -18.28
CA THR A 152 -9.44 5.42 -19.61
C THR A 152 -10.67 6.32 -19.53
N PRO A 153 -11.21 6.80 -20.67
CA PRO A 153 -12.48 7.54 -20.69
C PRO A 153 -13.62 6.76 -20.01
N ASP A 154 -13.64 5.44 -20.21
CA ASP A 154 -14.65 4.55 -19.65
C ASP A 154 -14.32 4.04 -18.25
N GLY A 155 -13.34 4.61 -17.55
CA GLY A 155 -13.00 4.29 -16.15
C GLY A 155 -11.57 3.78 -15.95
N LYS A 156 -11.38 2.68 -15.22
CA LYS A 156 -10.04 2.12 -14.94
C LYS A 156 -9.91 0.72 -15.53
N GLN A 157 -8.85 0.49 -16.30
CA GLN A 157 -8.49 -0.81 -16.85
C GLN A 157 -7.31 -1.39 -16.07
N PRO A 158 -7.45 -2.56 -15.41
CA PRO A 158 -6.32 -3.24 -14.80
C PRO A 158 -5.39 -3.82 -15.87
N TYR A 159 -4.09 -3.66 -15.64
CA TYR A 159 -3.01 -4.28 -16.38
C TYR A 159 -2.22 -5.15 -15.41
N LEU A 160 -1.88 -6.35 -15.84
CA LEU A 160 -0.89 -7.19 -15.18
C LEU A 160 0.48 -6.85 -15.78
N ILE A 161 1.43 -6.52 -14.91
CA ILE A 161 2.81 -6.15 -15.27
C ILE A 161 3.73 -7.24 -14.75
N GLU A 162 4.51 -7.83 -15.64
CA GLU A 162 5.36 -8.99 -15.39
C GLU A 162 6.72 -8.81 -16.05
N ARG A 163 7.68 -9.64 -15.64
CA ARG A 163 8.99 -9.71 -16.31
C ARG A 163 8.82 -10.13 -17.77
N ALA A 164 9.43 -9.38 -18.68
CA ALA A 164 9.35 -9.63 -20.12
C ALA A 164 9.83 -11.05 -20.48
N SER A 165 10.99 -11.44 -19.94
CA SER A 165 11.62 -12.75 -20.11
C SER A 165 10.93 -13.90 -19.35
N GLY A 166 9.88 -13.62 -18.56
CA GLY A 166 9.34 -14.57 -17.58
C GLY A 166 10.28 -14.77 -16.39
N GLY A 167 9.77 -15.38 -15.31
CA GLY A 167 10.46 -15.53 -14.03
C GLY A 167 9.98 -14.52 -12.97
N MET A 168 10.63 -14.52 -11.82
CA MET A 168 10.19 -13.74 -10.66
C MET A 168 10.61 -12.27 -10.71
N LEU A 169 9.79 -11.43 -10.08
CA LEU A 169 10.11 -10.09 -9.65
C LEU A 169 10.54 -10.11 -8.19
N ALA A 170 11.58 -9.34 -7.86
CA ALA A 170 12.04 -9.12 -6.49
C ALA A 170 11.78 -7.68 -6.08
N MET A 171 10.64 -7.42 -5.44
CA MET A 171 10.27 -6.07 -5.01
C MET A 171 11.02 -5.70 -3.72
N ALA A 172 11.73 -4.58 -3.73
CA ALA A 172 12.39 -4.08 -2.53
C ALA A 172 11.33 -3.64 -1.50
N GLY A 173 11.50 -4.06 -0.26
CA GLY A 173 10.62 -3.70 0.84
C GLY A 173 11.37 -3.39 2.12
N LEU A 174 10.64 -2.84 3.08
CA LEU A 174 11.08 -2.69 4.47
C LEU A 174 10.13 -3.42 5.39
N TRP A 175 10.63 -3.84 6.54
CA TRP A 175 9.83 -4.46 7.57
C TRP A 175 10.03 -3.84 8.96
N GLU A 176 9.02 -4.02 9.81
CA GLU A 176 9.06 -3.60 11.21
C GLU A 176 8.40 -4.65 12.10
N GLN A 177 8.75 -4.59 13.39
CA GLN A 177 8.09 -5.35 14.45
C GLN A 177 7.38 -4.38 15.39
N ASN A 178 6.13 -4.68 15.76
CA ASN A 178 5.37 -3.91 16.72
C ASN A 178 4.76 -4.82 17.80
N LYS A 179 5.14 -4.60 19.06
CA LYS A 179 4.61 -5.32 20.23
C LYS A 179 3.36 -4.66 20.85
N ARG A 180 3.18 -3.35 20.67
CA ARG A 180 2.11 -2.54 21.28
C ARG A 180 0.73 -2.93 20.76
N VAL A 181 0.65 -3.26 19.48
CA VAL A 181 -0.60 -3.61 18.80
C VAL A 181 -0.88 -5.12 18.77
N SER A 182 -0.05 -5.91 19.46
CA SER A 182 -0.24 -7.35 19.56
C SER A 182 -1.19 -7.70 20.69
N SER A 183 -2.18 -8.54 20.40
CA SER A 183 -3.05 -9.16 21.40
C SER A 183 -2.47 -10.44 22.01
N SER A 184 -1.43 -11.03 21.40
CA SER A 184 -0.87 -12.34 21.78
C SER A 184 0.46 -12.26 22.53
N GLY A 185 0.97 -11.05 22.80
CA GLY A 185 2.28 -10.83 23.42
C GLY A 185 3.48 -10.98 22.46
N HIS A 186 3.28 -11.59 21.29
CA HIS A 186 4.31 -11.69 20.25
C HIS A 186 4.29 -10.47 19.33
N ALA A 187 5.46 -9.94 18.96
CA ALA A 187 5.52 -8.80 18.06
C ALA A 187 4.90 -9.12 16.69
N ILE A 188 4.02 -8.25 16.19
CA ILE A 188 3.49 -8.37 14.84
C ILE A 188 4.55 -7.87 13.87
N ARG A 189 4.97 -8.72 12.93
CA ARG A 189 5.86 -8.34 11.83
C ARG A 189 5.03 -7.83 10.65
N THR A 190 5.40 -6.66 10.15
CA THR A 190 4.70 -5.97 9.06
C THR A 190 5.69 -5.46 8.02
N CYS A 191 5.26 -5.28 6.78
CA CYS A 191 6.13 -4.81 5.70
C CYS A 191 5.48 -3.77 4.79
N THR A 192 6.30 -3.09 4.01
CA THR A 192 5.93 -2.11 2.99
C THR A 192 6.74 -2.35 1.72
N ILE A 193 6.15 -2.07 0.55
CA ILE A 193 6.84 -2.12 -0.74
C ILE A 193 7.44 -0.75 -1.05
N LEU A 194 8.71 -0.71 -1.47
CA LEU A 194 9.33 0.52 -1.95
C LEU A 194 8.89 0.80 -3.38
N THR A 195 8.57 2.06 -3.65
CA THR A 195 8.18 2.54 -4.99
C THR A 195 9.14 3.60 -5.47
N THR A 196 9.27 3.70 -6.79
CA THR A 196 10.08 4.71 -7.50
C THR A 196 9.27 5.25 -8.69
N ALA A 197 9.83 6.20 -9.44
CA ALA A 197 9.22 6.68 -10.68
C ALA A 197 9.02 5.52 -11.66
N ALA A 198 7.92 5.54 -12.43
CA ALA A 198 7.75 4.56 -13.49
C ALA A 198 8.82 4.73 -14.58
N ASN A 199 9.25 3.61 -15.16
CA ASN A 199 10.07 3.58 -16.38
C ASN A 199 9.19 3.89 -17.62
N GLU A 200 9.81 4.04 -18.79
CA GLU A 200 9.05 4.43 -20.01
C GLU A 200 7.95 3.43 -20.36
N THR A 201 8.21 2.14 -20.16
CA THR A 201 7.27 1.05 -20.44
C THR A 201 6.01 1.13 -19.60
N THR A 202 6.12 1.46 -18.32
CA THR A 202 4.98 1.45 -17.39
C THR A 202 4.38 2.84 -17.13
N ALA A 203 5.07 3.91 -17.54
CA ALA A 203 4.65 5.29 -17.32
C ALA A 203 3.29 5.66 -17.94
N THR A 204 2.90 4.97 -19.03
CA THR A 204 1.58 5.14 -19.65
C THR A 204 0.44 4.62 -18.76
N ILE A 205 0.71 3.63 -17.91
CA ILE A 205 -0.27 3.00 -17.02
C ILE A 205 -0.35 3.79 -15.69
N HIS A 206 0.79 4.06 -15.07
CA HIS A 206 0.90 4.78 -13.81
C HIS A 206 2.25 5.52 -13.71
N ASP A 207 2.31 6.63 -12.98
CA ASP A 207 3.53 7.44 -12.79
C ASP A 207 4.57 6.82 -11.84
N ARG A 208 4.32 5.61 -11.34
CA ARG A 208 5.12 4.95 -10.31
C ARG A 208 5.15 3.44 -10.53
N MET A 209 6.19 2.80 -10.04
CA MET A 209 6.38 1.35 -10.05
C MET A 209 7.04 0.88 -8.74
N PRO A 210 6.95 -0.42 -8.37
CA PRO A 210 7.80 -0.97 -7.33
C PRO A 210 9.28 -0.86 -7.70
N VAL A 211 10.15 -0.74 -6.71
CA VAL A 211 11.60 -0.91 -6.92
C VAL A 211 11.86 -2.40 -7.12
N LEU A 212 12.43 -2.76 -8.28
CA LEU A 212 12.75 -4.13 -8.66
C LEU A 212 14.26 -4.30 -8.61
N LEU A 213 14.73 -5.31 -7.88
CA LEU A 213 16.16 -5.56 -7.68
C LEU A 213 16.61 -6.84 -8.41
N GLU A 214 17.68 -6.73 -9.19
CA GLU A 214 18.21 -7.80 -10.03
C GLU A 214 19.56 -8.31 -9.53
N GLY A 215 19.80 -9.62 -9.66
CA GLY A 215 21.09 -10.25 -9.37
C GLY A 215 21.71 -9.76 -8.06
N ASP A 216 22.95 -9.27 -8.15
CA ASP A 216 23.75 -8.77 -7.01
C ASP A 216 23.12 -7.60 -6.26
N GLN A 217 22.16 -6.87 -6.86
CA GLN A 217 21.43 -5.81 -6.15
C GLN A 217 20.59 -6.39 -5.01
N ARG A 218 20.13 -7.64 -5.14
CA ARG A 218 19.38 -8.36 -4.08
C ARG A 218 20.28 -8.64 -2.89
N ASP A 219 21.51 -9.08 -3.14
CA ASP A 219 22.53 -9.30 -2.12
C ASP A 219 22.93 -8.00 -1.43
N ALA A 220 23.27 -6.97 -2.21
CA ALA A 220 23.61 -5.65 -1.67
C ALA A 220 22.46 -5.03 -0.85
N TRP A 221 21.21 -5.27 -1.25
CA TRP A 221 20.04 -4.82 -0.52
C TRP A 221 19.80 -5.58 0.78
N LEU A 222 20.13 -6.87 0.86
CA LEU A 222 19.91 -7.67 2.07
C LEU A 222 21.15 -7.77 2.98
N ASP A 223 22.31 -7.28 2.53
CA ASP A 223 23.54 -7.24 3.32
C ASP A 223 23.33 -6.41 4.60
N PRO A 224 23.38 -7.02 5.80
CA PRO A 224 23.16 -6.30 7.04
C PRO A 224 24.33 -5.38 7.42
N GLN A 225 25.50 -5.53 6.79
CA GLN A 225 26.65 -4.64 7.00
C GLN A 225 26.55 -3.35 6.19
N GLN A 226 25.68 -3.29 5.20
CA GLN A 226 25.41 -2.07 4.46
C GLN A 226 24.44 -1.18 5.22
N ASP A 227 24.98 -0.18 5.92
CA ASP A 227 24.21 0.78 6.71
C ASP A 227 24.25 2.22 6.16
N ASP A 228 25.03 2.50 5.11
CA ASP A 228 25.07 3.82 4.46
C ASP A 228 23.77 4.08 3.67
N PRO A 229 22.93 5.04 4.11
CA PRO A 229 21.69 5.36 3.41
C PRO A 229 21.93 5.84 1.97
N THR A 230 23.09 6.44 1.69
CA THR A 230 23.44 6.93 0.36
C THR A 230 23.69 5.77 -0.60
N ALA A 231 24.46 4.77 -0.17
CA ALA A 231 24.66 3.52 -0.92
C ALA A 231 23.36 2.78 -1.19
N LEU A 232 22.53 2.61 -0.16
CA LEU A 232 21.24 1.93 -0.29
C LEU A 232 20.31 2.64 -1.28
N ARG A 233 20.28 3.98 -1.28
CA ARG A 233 19.45 4.75 -2.22
C ARG A 233 19.87 4.58 -3.68
N ARG A 234 21.14 4.30 -3.96
CA ARG A 234 21.60 4.03 -5.33
C ARG A 234 20.97 2.77 -5.93
N LEU A 235 20.50 1.83 -5.09
CA LEU A 235 19.80 0.63 -5.53
C LEU A 235 18.33 0.90 -5.90
N LEU A 236 17.74 2.03 -5.47
CA LEU A 236 16.30 2.29 -5.58
C LEU A 236 15.90 3.02 -6.87
N GLN A 237 16.50 2.65 -7.99
CA GLN A 237 16.21 3.25 -9.29
C GLN A 237 15.03 2.55 -9.99
N PRO A 238 14.34 3.23 -10.93
CA PRO A 238 13.42 2.55 -11.84
C PRO A 238 14.12 1.41 -12.57
N ALA A 239 13.38 0.32 -12.83
CA ALA A 239 13.91 -0.77 -13.63
C ALA A 239 14.18 -0.32 -15.07
N SER A 240 15.04 -1.05 -15.78
CA SER A 240 15.28 -0.83 -17.22
C SER A 240 13.97 -0.95 -18.02
N ASN A 241 13.88 -0.24 -19.14
CA ASN A 241 12.67 -0.18 -19.94
C ASN A 241 12.28 -1.56 -20.53
N ASP A 242 13.25 -2.43 -20.77
CA ASP A 242 13.08 -3.77 -21.33
C ASP A 242 12.76 -4.87 -20.29
N LEU A 243 12.86 -4.56 -18.98
CA LEU A 243 12.63 -5.57 -17.94
C LEU A 243 11.19 -6.08 -17.92
N LEU A 244 10.23 -5.20 -18.23
CA LEU A 244 8.81 -5.42 -17.99
C LEU A 244 8.02 -5.49 -19.28
N LYS A 245 6.97 -6.31 -19.25
CA LYS A 245 5.86 -6.29 -20.20
C LYS A 245 4.56 -6.13 -19.43
N TYR A 246 3.51 -5.71 -20.13
CA TYR A 246 2.19 -5.60 -19.53
C TYR A 246 1.11 -6.07 -20.48
N ALA A 247 0.01 -6.58 -19.91
CA ALA A 247 -1.17 -6.97 -20.67
C ALA A 247 -2.44 -6.56 -19.91
N PRO A 248 -3.50 -6.09 -20.60
CA PRO A 248 -4.76 -5.81 -19.95
C PRO A 248 -5.40 -7.11 -19.45
N VAL A 249 -6.00 -7.08 -18.26
CA VAL A 249 -6.66 -8.24 -17.66
C VAL A 249 -8.10 -7.94 -17.30
N SER A 250 -8.85 -8.99 -16.93
CA SER A 250 -10.23 -8.85 -16.48
C SER A 250 -10.38 -7.90 -15.29
N ARG A 251 -11.49 -7.14 -15.25
CA ARG A 251 -11.88 -6.34 -14.06
C ARG A 251 -12.26 -7.19 -12.84
N LEU A 252 -12.32 -8.52 -12.98
CA LEU A 252 -12.51 -9.43 -11.86
C LEU A 252 -11.51 -9.15 -10.74
N VAL A 253 -10.27 -8.80 -11.11
CA VAL A 253 -9.22 -8.45 -10.15
C VAL A 253 -9.66 -7.28 -9.26
N ASN A 254 -10.53 -6.36 -9.66
CA ASN A 254 -10.92 -5.19 -8.86
C ASN A 254 -11.43 -5.50 -7.45
N ARG A 255 -12.01 -6.70 -7.22
CA ARG A 255 -12.45 -7.12 -5.88
C ARG A 255 -11.34 -7.94 -5.21
N PRO A 256 -10.78 -7.51 -4.07
CA PRO A 256 -9.71 -8.23 -3.38
C PRO A 256 -10.06 -9.66 -2.95
N GLY A 257 -11.34 -9.99 -2.78
CA GLY A 257 -11.79 -11.34 -2.43
C GLY A 257 -11.78 -12.33 -3.60
N ASN A 258 -11.55 -11.86 -4.83
CA ASN A 258 -11.43 -12.73 -5.99
C ASN A 258 -9.96 -13.15 -6.12
N ASP A 259 -9.60 -14.36 -5.72
CA ASP A 259 -8.23 -14.88 -5.80
C ASP A 259 -8.17 -16.16 -6.64
N SER A 260 -8.20 -16.00 -7.96
CA SER A 260 -8.34 -17.12 -8.91
C SER A 260 -7.61 -16.85 -10.23
N PRO A 261 -7.31 -17.89 -11.05
CA PRO A 261 -6.62 -17.76 -12.34
C PRO A 261 -7.22 -16.72 -13.29
N GLU A 262 -8.54 -16.52 -13.24
CA GLU A 262 -9.25 -15.54 -14.07
C GLU A 262 -8.85 -14.08 -13.77
N CYS A 263 -8.21 -13.81 -12.62
CA CYS A 263 -7.69 -12.48 -12.29
C CYS A 263 -6.47 -12.08 -13.15
N VAL A 264 -5.73 -13.06 -13.68
CA VAL A 264 -4.56 -12.84 -14.54
C VAL A 264 -4.83 -13.15 -16.01
N GLN A 265 -6.06 -13.52 -16.34
CA GLN A 265 -6.44 -13.80 -17.73
C GLN A 265 -6.37 -12.50 -18.55
N VAL A 266 -5.52 -12.54 -19.58
CA VAL A 266 -5.37 -11.46 -20.55
C VAL A 266 -6.66 -11.33 -21.37
N ILE A 267 -7.02 -10.09 -21.70
CA ILE A 267 -8.17 -9.76 -22.54
C ILE A 267 -7.73 -9.03 -23.80
N ASP A 268 -8.47 -9.20 -24.90
CA ASP A 268 -8.07 -8.65 -26.21
C ASP A 268 -8.28 -7.12 -26.32
N ALA A 269 -9.18 -6.56 -25.51
CA ALA A 269 -9.46 -5.13 -25.47
C ALA A 269 -9.87 -4.68 -24.06
N PRO A 270 -9.57 -3.44 -23.65
CA PRO A 270 -10.09 -2.87 -22.41
C PRO A 270 -11.61 -3.01 -22.35
N GLN A 271 -12.14 -3.55 -21.25
CA GLN A 271 -13.59 -3.64 -21.11
C GLN A 271 -14.17 -2.23 -20.85
N PRO A 272 -15.43 -1.94 -21.18
CA PRO A 272 -16.12 -0.77 -20.63
C PRO A 272 -16.31 -0.94 -19.12
N SER A 273 -16.19 0.12 -18.31
CA SER A 273 -16.51 -0.03 -16.88
C SER A 273 -17.98 -0.44 -16.72
N PRO A 274 -18.30 -1.29 -15.73
CA PRO A 274 -19.69 -1.56 -15.41
C PRO A 274 -20.40 -0.24 -15.14
N GLU A 275 -21.57 -0.07 -15.76
CA GLU A 275 -22.42 1.11 -15.57
C GLU A 275 -22.65 1.32 -14.07
N LYS A 276 -22.38 2.53 -13.57
CA LYS A 276 -22.62 2.82 -12.15
C LYS A 276 -24.12 2.60 -11.90
N PRO A 277 -24.53 1.77 -10.93
CA PRO A 277 -25.92 1.69 -10.58
C PRO A 277 -26.43 3.09 -10.22
N PRO A 278 -27.65 3.46 -10.62
CA PRO A 278 -28.19 4.79 -10.36
C PRO A 278 -28.10 5.09 -8.85
N PRO A 279 -27.80 6.35 -8.47
CA PRO A 279 -27.65 6.72 -7.08
C PRO A 279 -28.88 6.26 -6.29
N LYS A 280 -28.65 5.51 -5.20
CA LYS A 280 -29.75 5.09 -4.31
C LYS A 280 -30.49 6.34 -3.86
N LYS A 281 -31.80 6.42 -4.15
CA LYS A 281 -32.66 7.49 -3.64
C LYS A 281 -32.48 7.55 -2.12
N PRO A 282 -32.35 8.75 -1.52
CA PRO A 282 -32.23 8.87 -0.08
C PRO A 282 -33.42 8.17 0.57
N SER A 283 -33.15 7.22 1.48
CA SER A 283 -34.20 6.58 2.25
C SER A 283 -34.90 7.66 3.07
N ARG A 284 -36.19 7.89 2.80
CA ARG A 284 -37.04 8.67 3.71
C ARG A 284 -37.04 7.93 5.04
N LYS A 285 -36.40 8.50 6.07
CA LYS A 285 -36.58 8.05 7.44
C LYS A 285 -38.08 8.08 7.74
N PRO A 286 -38.67 7.01 8.33
CA PRO A 286 -40.03 7.07 8.83
C PRO A 286 -40.15 8.22 9.84
N PRO A 287 -41.26 8.96 9.87
CA PRO A 287 -41.45 10.01 10.86
C PRO A 287 -41.39 9.38 12.26
N THR A 288 -40.52 9.93 13.11
CA THR A 288 -40.45 9.60 14.53
C THR A 288 -41.81 9.86 15.17
N LYS A 289 -42.47 8.81 15.67
CA LYS A 289 -43.66 8.96 16.51
C LYS A 289 -43.26 9.78 17.75
N LYS A 290 -43.82 10.98 17.89
CA LYS A 290 -43.76 11.75 19.13
C LYS A 290 -44.59 11.00 20.17
N THR A 291 -43.95 10.55 21.24
CA THR A 291 -44.64 10.06 22.44
C THR A 291 -45.40 11.23 23.08
N PRO A 292 -46.69 11.09 23.45
CA PRO A 292 -47.41 12.13 24.16
C PRO A 292 -46.81 12.35 25.56
N PRO A 293 -46.84 13.59 26.10
CA PRO A 293 -46.43 13.84 27.47
C PRO A 293 -47.39 13.15 28.45
N THR A 294 -46.82 12.45 29.43
CA THR A 294 -47.55 11.90 30.58
C THR A 294 -48.19 13.02 31.39
N ALA A 295 -49.49 12.87 31.64
CA ALA A 295 -50.27 13.73 32.52
C ALA A 295 -49.68 13.69 33.94
N GLY A 296 -49.46 14.87 34.51
CA GLY A 296 -49.18 15.03 35.93
C GLY A 296 -50.47 14.97 36.74
N ASP A 297 -50.38 14.27 37.85
CA ASP A 297 -51.23 14.39 39.04
C ASP A 297 -50.26 14.09 40.19
N GLY A 298 -50.04 14.90 41.21
CA GLY A 298 -50.90 15.89 41.82
C GLY A 298 -50.93 15.56 43.32
N SER A 299 -50.00 16.13 44.10
CA SER A 299 -50.08 16.32 45.57
C SER A 299 -49.95 15.04 46.44
N GLN A 300 -49.44 15.00 47.68
CA GLN A 300 -49.19 15.98 48.74
C GLN A 300 -48.06 15.51 49.70
N ALA A 301 -47.60 16.49 50.50
CA ALA A 301 -47.30 16.41 51.94
C ALA A 301 -45.91 15.96 52.42
N THR A 302 -45.10 17.00 52.72
CA THR A 302 -44.39 17.31 53.98
C THR A 302 -44.39 16.31 55.14
N LEU A 303 -43.21 16.26 55.82
CA LEU A 303 -42.84 15.80 57.19
C LEU A 303 -41.60 14.87 57.06
N PHE A 304 -40.44 15.03 57.68
CA PHE A 304 -39.98 15.60 58.96
C PHE A 304 -38.51 16.08 58.83
N ASP A 305 -38.11 16.90 59.81
CA ASP A 305 -36.76 17.20 60.38
C ASP A 305 -35.48 16.70 59.69
#